data_AF-A0A0U3E747-F1
#
_entry.id   AF-A0A0U3E747-F1
#
_cell.length_a   1.000
_cell.length_b   1.000
_cell.length_c   1.000
_cell.angle_alpha   90.00
_cell.angle_beta   90.00
_cell.angle_gamma   90.00
#
_symmetry.space_group_name_H-M   'P 1'
#
loop_
_entity.id
_entity.type
_entity.pdbx_description
1 polymer ?
#
loop_
_entity_poly.entity_id
_entity_poly.type
_entity_poly.pdbx_seq_one_letter_code
_entity_poly.pdbx_strand_id
1 'polypeptide(L)'
;SRPRFQLRGVLSLWNTALAAFSIIGACRTLPEFIHVLKNYGLYHSVCIPSFIEQDRVSGFWSWMFVLSKLPELGDTVFIVLRKQPLIFLHWYHHITVLMYSWYSYTEYTASARWFIVMNYCVHSIMYSYYALRSMGYSPPRSFAMLITTCQLIQMVLGCAVNFWAL
;
A
#
# COMPACT_ATOMS: atom_id res chain seq x y z
N SER A 1 -22.11 22.37 18.75
CA SER A 1 -21.38 21.91 17.55
C SER A 1 -19.89 22.20 17.66
N ARG A 2 -19.03 21.18 17.74
CA ARG A 2 -17.56 21.37 17.81
C ARG A 2 -16.98 21.84 16.46
N PRO A 3 -16.02 22.79 16.42
CA PRO A 3 -15.40 23.29 15.19
C PRO A 3 -14.52 22.25 14.50
N ARG A 4 -14.19 22.47 13.21
CA ARG A 4 -13.29 21.60 12.43
C ARG A 4 -11.86 21.75 12.95
N PHE A 5 -11.19 20.64 13.27
CA PHE A 5 -9.78 20.68 13.66
C PHE A 5 -8.88 21.01 12.46
N GLN A 6 -8.01 22.01 12.60
CA GLN A 6 -7.02 22.36 11.59
C GLN A 6 -5.77 21.47 11.75
N LEU A 7 -5.85 20.23 11.25
CA LEU A 7 -4.78 19.22 11.38
C LEU A 7 -3.82 19.21 10.19
N ARG A 8 -3.64 20.32 9.46
CA ARG A 8 -2.85 20.35 8.22
C ARG A 8 -1.39 19.94 8.44
N GLY A 9 -0.75 20.42 9.52
CA GLY A 9 0.63 20.05 9.85
C GLY A 9 0.77 18.58 10.24
N VAL A 10 -0.12 18.08 11.10
CA VAL A 10 -0.14 16.66 11.51
C VAL A 10 -0.38 15.75 10.31
N LEU A 11 -1.35 16.10 9.44
CA LEU A 11 -1.65 15.36 8.22
C LEU A 11 -0.47 15.39 7.23
N SER A 12 0.28 16.49 7.19
CA SER A 12 1.47 16.59 6.33
C SER A 12 2.59 15.68 6.81
N LEU A 13 2.89 15.72 8.11
CA LEU A 13 3.87 14.83 8.73
C LEU A 13 3.47 13.36 8.54
N TRP A 14 2.19 13.05 8.75
CA TRP A 14 1.62 11.72 8.58
C TRP A 14 1.77 11.18 7.16
N ASN A 15 1.33 11.93 6.15
CA ASN A 15 1.47 11.53 4.75
C ASN A 15 2.94 11.41 4.35
N THR A 16 3.81 12.28 4.86
CA THR A 16 5.25 12.21 4.58
C THR A 16 5.88 10.95 5.19
N ALA A 17 5.49 10.59 6.42
CA ALA A 17 5.95 9.37 7.07
C ALA A 17 5.50 8.12 6.30
N LEU A 18 4.23 8.07 5.88
CA LEU A 18 3.70 6.96 5.08
C LEU A 18 4.33 6.89 3.67
N ALA A 19 4.61 8.05 3.06
CA ALA A 19 5.35 8.11 1.80
C ALA A 19 6.76 7.54 1.96
N ALA A 20 7.52 8.01 2.96
CA ALA A 20 8.87 7.52 3.23
C ALA A 20 8.88 6.02 3.52
N PHE A 21 7.97 5.55 4.37
CA PHE A 21 7.80 4.12 4.66
C PHE A 21 7.54 3.31 3.38
N SER A 22 6.63 3.78 2.52
CA SER A 22 6.28 3.09 1.28
C SER A 22 7.42 3.09 0.27
N ILE A 23 8.17 4.19 0.16
CA ILE A 23 9.36 4.29 -0.70
C ILE A 23 10.44 3.32 -0.25
N ILE A 24 10.75 3.28 1.05
CA ILE A 24 11.78 2.37 1.57
C ILE A 24 11.34 0.91 1.37
N GLY A 25 10.07 0.60 1.64
CA GLY A 25 9.49 -0.72 1.39
C GLY A 25 9.59 -1.13 -0.08
N ALA A 26 9.22 -0.24 -1.01
CA ALA A 26 9.36 -0.47 -2.45
C ALA A 26 10.82 -0.67 -2.84
N CYS A 27 11.75 0.20 -2.41
CA CYS A 27 13.17 0.09 -2.74
C CYS A 27 13.81 -1.20 -2.23
N ARG A 28 13.29 -1.80 -1.15
CA ARG A 28 13.81 -3.04 -0.56
C ARG A 28 13.19 -4.29 -1.17
N THR A 29 11.90 -4.26 -1.49
CA THR A 29 11.17 -5.44 -2.00
C THR A 29 11.16 -5.54 -3.53
N LEU A 30 11.20 -4.41 -4.24
CA LEU A 30 11.16 -4.38 -5.71
C LEU A 30 12.38 -5.05 -6.39
N PRO A 31 13.63 -4.86 -5.92
CA PRO A 31 14.78 -5.52 -6.54
C PRO A 31 14.73 -7.05 -6.39
N GLU A 32 14.31 -7.55 -5.23
CA GLU A 32 14.11 -8.99 -5.00
C GLU A 32 13.04 -9.53 -5.96
N PHE A 33 11.92 -8.82 -6.07
CA PHE A 33 10.82 -9.20 -6.95
C PHE A 33 11.25 -9.28 -8.42
N ILE A 34 11.97 -8.27 -8.92
CA ILE A 34 12.49 -8.25 -10.29
C ILE A 34 13.51 -9.38 -10.49
N HIS A 35 14.35 -9.65 -9.50
CA HIS A 35 15.33 -10.73 -9.57
C HIS A 35 14.64 -12.09 -9.67
N VAL A 36 13.62 -12.35 -8.85
CA VAL A 36 12.89 -13.62 -8.90
C VAL A 36 12.12 -13.77 -10.21
N LEU A 37 11.48 -12.70 -10.67
CA LEU A 37 10.75 -12.71 -11.93
C LEU A 37 11.66 -12.98 -13.14
N LYS A 38 12.87 -12.41 -13.17
CA LYS A 38 13.81 -12.60 -14.29
C LYS A 38 14.52 -13.95 -14.27
N ASN A 39 14.88 -14.47 -13.10
CA ASN A 39 15.72 -15.67 -13.00
C ASN A 39 14.90 -16.97 -12.86
N TYR A 40 13.76 -16.92 -12.18
CA TYR A 40 12.94 -18.10 -11.87
C TYR A 40 11.57 -18.09 -12.55
N GLY A 41 11.19 -16.97 -13.18
CA GLY A 41 9.97 -16.83 -13.97
C GLY A 41 8.70 -16.57 -13.14
N LEU A 42 7.58 -16.41 -13.84
CA LEU A 42 6.28 -16.07 -13.25
C LEU A 42 5.76 -17.14 -12.29
N TYR A 43 5.85 -18.41 -12.66
CA TYR A 43 5.36 -19.54 -11.86
C TYR A 43 6.03 -19.58 -10.48
N HIS A 44 7.36 -19.46 -10.44
CA HIS A 44 8.10 -19.46 -9.19
C HIS A 44 7.80 -18.22 -8.32
N SER A 45 7.51 -17.07 -8.94
CA SER A 45 7.18 -15.84 -8.20
C SER A 45 5.78 -15.87 -7.55
N VAL A 46 4.85 -16.65 -8.10
CA VAL A 46 3.44 -16.70 -7.64
C VAL A 46 3.19 -17.92 -6.75
N CYS A 47 3.84 -19.06 -7.02
CA CYS A 47 3.55 -20.32 -6.35
C CYS A 47 4.54 -20.69 -5.24
N ILE A 48 5.70 -20.02 -5.13
CA ILE A 48 6.75 -20.39 -4.15
C ILE A 48 6.99 -19.23 -3.15
N PRO A 49 6.82 -19.46 -1.83
CA PRO A 49 6.95 -18.43 -0.80
C PRO A 49 8.41 -18.12 -0.40
N SER A 50 9.33 -18.12 -1.36
CA SER A 50 10.77 -17.93 -1.10
C SER A 50 11.12 -16.58 -0.47
N PHE A 51 10.30 -15.54 -0.67
CA PHE A 51 10.52 -14.20 -0.08
C PHE A 51 10.36 -14.15 1.44
N ILE A 52 9.65 -15.10 2.05
CA ILE A 52 9.48 -15.13 3.51
C ILE A 52 10.51 -16.06 4.15
N GLU A 53 10.84 -17.18 3.49
CA GLU A 53 11.73 -18.21 4.07
C GLU A 53 13.22 -17.99 3.79
N GLN A 54 13.60 -17.53 2.58
CA GLN A 54 15.01 -17.40 2.21
C GLN A 54 15.55 -15.99 2.42
N ASP A 55 14.73 -14.96 2.21
CA ASP A 55 15.15 -13.57 2.34
C ASP A 55 14.58 -12.91 3.61
N ARG A 56 15.42 -12.85 4.65
CA ARG A 56 15.09 -12.18 5.92
C ARG A 56 14.70 -10.70 5.74
N VAL A 57 15.23 -10.03 4.72
CA VAL A 57 14.90 -8.62 4.45
C VAL A 57 13.48 -8.53 3.90
N SER A 58 13.14 -9.35 2.91
CA SER A 58 11.80 -9.39 2.31
C SER A 58 10.73 -9.87 3.29
N GLY A 59 11.04 -10.86 4.15
CA GLY A 59 10.17 -11.28 5.25
C GLY A 59 9.88 -10.16 6.25
N PHE A 60 10.91 -9.41 6.68
CA PHE A 60 10.75 -8.26 7.56
C PHE A 60 9.87 -7.17 6.93
N TRP A 61 10.09 -6.83 5.66
CA TRP A 61 9.26 -5.82 4.97
C TRP A 61 7.83 -6.28 4.71
N SER A 62 7.60 -7.58 4.55
CA SER A 62 6.27 -8.17 4.45
C SER A 62 5.53 -8.08 5.78
N TRP A 63 6.21 -8.33 6.90
CA TRP A 63 5.63 -8.10 8.22
C TRP A 63 5.32 -6.61 8.47
N MET A 64 6.25 -5.73 8.13
CA MET A 64 6.05 -4.29 8.24
C MET A 64 4.88 -3.81 7.36
N PHE A 65 4.66 -4.41 6.19
CA PHE A 65 3.51 -4.14 5.34
C PHE A 65 2.18 -4.47 6.01
N VAL A 66 2.09 -5.66 6.62
CA VAL A 66 0.88 -6.06 7.37
C VAL A 66 0.64 -5.09 8.52
N LEU A 67 1.70 -4.74 9.25
CA LEU A 67 1.61 -3.75 10.32
C LEU A 67 1.21 -2.36 9.81
N SER A 68 1.61 -1.96 8.60
CA SER A 68 1.28 -0.64 8.03
C SER A 68 -0.21 -0.45 7.75
N LYS A 69 -0.99 -1.53 7.65
CA LYS A 69 -2.45 -1.44 7.49
C LYS A 69 -3.15 -0.86 8.72
N LEU A 70 -2.55 -0.98 9.91
CA LEU A 70 -3.04 -0.34 11.13
C LEU A 70 -2.92 1.20 11.10
N PRO A 71 -1.73 1.80 10.85
CA PRO A 71 -1.64 3.24 10.68
C PRO A 71 -2.41 3.71 9.44
N GLU A 72 -2.56 2.96 8.35
CA GLU A 72 -3.43 3.39 7.25
C GLU A 72 -4.90 3.63 7.68
N LEU A 73 -5.41 2.93 8.72
CA LEU A 73 -6.72 3.25 9.31
C LEU A 73 -6.75 4.65 9.96
N GLY A 74 -5.61 5.20 10.37
CA GLY A 74 -5.50 6.57 10.86
C GLY A 74 -5.98 7.61 9.84
N ASP A 75 -5.90 7.33 8.53
CA ASP A 75 -6.46 8.21 7.49
C ASP A 75 -7.98 8.36 7.66
N THR A 76 -8.68 7.28 8.00
CA THR A 76 -10.12 7.32 8.32
C THR A 76 -10.39 8.17 9.56
N VAL A 77 -9.53 8.07 10.58
CA VAL A 77 -9.63 8.89 11.81
C VAL A 77 -9.46 10.37 11.48
N PHE A 78 -8.50 10.74 10.64
CA PHE A 78 -8.32 12.12 10.18
C PHE A 78 -9.54 12.65 9.40
N ILE A 79 -10.16 11.83 8.56
CA ILE A 79 -11.39 12.19 7.82
C ILE A 79 -12.54 12.48 8.80
N VAL A 80 -12.75 11.61 9.79
CA VAL A 80 -13.78 11.76 10.83
C VAL A 80 -13.52 13.00 11.68
N LEU A 81 -12.28 13.22 12.12
CA LEU A 81 -11.88 14.40 12.91
C LEU A 81 -12.06 15.71 12.14
N ARG A 82 -11.86 15.69 10.81
CA ARG A 82 -12.12 16.84 9.93
C ARG A 82 -13.59 16.99 9.52
N LYS A 83 -14.46 16.08 9.96
CA LYS A 83 -15.89 16.02 9.60
C LYS A 83 -16.11 16.03 8.08
N GLN A 84 -15.29 15.26 7.37
CA GLN A 84 -15.47 15.01 5.95
C GLN A 84 -16.38 13.79 5.76
N PRO A 85 -17.17 13.73 4.68
CA PRO A 85 -18.00 12.56 4.40
C PRO A 85 -17.10 11.35 4.16
N LEU A 86 -17.27 10.32 4.97
CA LEU A 86 -16.53 9.08 4.83
C LEU A 86 -17.27 8.17 3.85
N ILE A 87 -16.64 7.87 2.72
CA ILE A 87 -17.24 7.07 1.64
C ILE A 87 -17.19 5.59 2.03
N PHE A 88 -18.26 4.84 1.75
CA PHE A 88 -18.35 3.40 2.07
C PHE A 88 -17.14 2.60 1.58
N LEU A 89 -16.77 2.79 0.31
CA LEU A 89 -15.66 2.09 -0.32
C LEU A 89 -14.34 2.26 0.45
N HIS A 90 -14.09 3.42 1.04
CA HIS A 90 -12.82 3.72 1.70
C HIS A 90 -12.64 2.86 2.96
N TRP A 91 -13.55 2.94 3.93
CA TRP A 91 -13.41 2.17 5.17
C TRP A 91 -13.58 0.67 4.95
N TYR A 92 -14.48 0.26 4.04
CA TYR A 92 -14.65 -1.14 3.66
C TYR A 92 -13.36 -1.71 3.08
N HIS A 93 -12.72 -0.98 2.16
CA HIS A 93 -11.42 -1.35 1.61
C HIS A 93 -10.35 -1.46 2.71
N HIS A 94 -10.20 -0.46 3.59
CA HIS A 94 -9.16 -0.48 4.63
C HIS A 94 -9.32 -1.65 5.62
N ILE A 95 -10.55 -2.02 6.00
CA ILE A 95 -10.79 -3.18 6.88
C ILE A 95 -10.48 -4.48 6.14
N THR A 96 -10.97 -4.64 4.91
CA THR A 96 -10.79 -5.87 4.14
C THR A 96 -9.32 -6.14 3.81
N VAL A 97 -8.55 -5.13 3.41
CA VAL A 97 -7.10 -5.30 3.15
C VAL A 97 -6.30 -5.56 4.43
N LEU A 98 -6.73 -5.02 5.57
CA LEU A 98 -6.12 -5.35 6.87
C LEU A 98 -6.34 -6.83 7.21
N MET A 99 -7.57 -7.31 7.13
CA MET A 99 -7.88 -8.72 7.41
C MET A 99 -7.17 -9.67 6.44
N TYR A 100 -7.21 -9.36 5.14
CA TYR A 100 -6.58 -10.17 4.10
C TYR A 100 -5.06 -10.23 4.27
N SER A 101 -4.40 -9.10 4.52
CA SER A 101 -2.94 -9.08 4.71
C SER A 101 -2.51 -9.86 5.95
N TRP A 102 -3.25 -9.79 7.05
CA TRP A 102 -2.97 -10.57 8.26
C TRP A 102 -3.12 -12.07 8.03
N TYR A 103 -4.21 -12.48 7.37
CA TYR A 103 -4.47 -13.87 7.04
C TYR A 103 -3.40 -14.42 6.08
N SER A 104 -3.15 -13.71 4.99
CA SER A 104 -2.21 -14.14 3.94
C SER A 104 -0.76 -14.23 4.44
N TYR A 105 -0.36 -13.39 5.39
CA TYR A 105 0.94 -13.48 6.05
C TYR A 105 1.06 -14.73 6.93
N THR A 106 0.00 -15.09 7.65
CA THR A 106 -0.02 -16.28 8.52
C THR A 106 0.04 -17.58 7.70
N GLU A 107 -0.63 -17.60 6.55
CA GLU A 107 -0.65 -18.74 5.62
C GLU A 107 0.55 -18.75 4.64
N TYR A 108 1.54 -17.87 4.82
CA TYR A 108 2.71 -17.75 3.95
C TYR A 108 2.38 -17.75 2.45
N THR A 109 1.30 -17.06 2.05
CA THR A 109 0.81 -17.15 0.68
C THR A 109 1.82 -16.55 -0.30
N ALA A 110 2.32 -17.35 -1.24
CA ALA A 110 3.33 -16.93 -2.20
C ALA A 110 2.87 -15.75 -3.09
N SER A 111 1.59 -15.74 -3.49
CA SER A 111 0.97 -14.66 -4.28
C SER A 111 0.91 -13.31 -3.56
N ALA A 112 1.03 -13.30 -2.21
CA ALA A 112 1.03 -12.07 -1.41
C ALA A 112 2.19 -11.14 -1.78
N ARG A 113 3.32 -11.69 -2.25
CA ARG A 113 4.50 -10.92 -2.67
C ARG A 113 4.15 -9.87 -3.73
N TRP A 114 3.40 -10.27 -4.75
CA TRP A 114 2.95 -9.37 -5.82
C TRP A 114 2.10 -8.23 -5.28
N PHE A 115 1.16 -8.55 -4.38
CA PHE A 115 0.30 -7.57 -3.75
C PHE A 115 1.10 -6.56 -2.92
N ILE A 116 2.05 -7.04 -2.09
CA ILE A 116 2.91 -6.20 -1.25
C ILE A 116 3.72 -5.21 -2.10
N VAL A 117 4.44 -5.72 -3.11
CA VAL A 117 5.33 -4.89 -3.96
C VAL A 117 4.53 -3.86 -4.74
N MET A 118 3.44 -4.27 -5.39
CA MET A 118 2.59 -3.35 -6.15
C MET A 118 1.97 -2.28 -5.24
N ASN A 119 1.50 -2.68 -4.05
CA ASN A 119 0.90 -1.76 -3.10
C ASN A 119 1.92 -0.75 -2.56
N TYR A 120 3.15 -1.17 -2.25
CA TYR A 120 4.23 -0.25 -1.87
C TYR A 120 4.54 0.77 -2.96
N CYS A 121 4.62 0.32 -4.22
CA CYS A 121 4.84 1.22 -5.36
C CYS A 121 3.71 2.24 -5.51
N VAL A 122 2.44 1.81 -5.52
CA VAL A 122 1.30 2.73 -5.67
C VAL A 122 1.17 3.66 -4.47
N HIS A 123 1.32 3.16 -3.24
CA HIS A 123 1.27 3.98 -2.03
C HIS A 123 2.41 4.98 -1.95
N SER A 124 3.61 4.64 -2.44
CA SER A 124 4.71 5.60 -2.51
C SER A 124 4.33 6.84 -3.34
N ILE A 125 3.66 6.64 -4.48
CA ILE A 125 3.22 7.72 -5.37
C ILE A 125 2.03 8.47 -4.74
N MET A 126 1.04 7.75 -4.23
CA MET A 126 -0.17 8.33 -3.63
C MET A 126 0.14 9.20 -2.42
N TYR A 127 0.90 8.67 -1.45
CA TYR A 127 1.24 9.43 -0.23
C TYR A 127 2.21 10.57 -0.52
N SER A 128 3.13 10.43 -1.49
CA SER A 128 3.95 11.55 -1.94
C SER A 128 3.10 12.69 -2.51
N TYR A 129 2.07 12.36 -3.30
CA TYR A 129 1.11 13.35 -3.81
C TYR A 129 0.32 14.03 -2.67
N TYR A 130 -0.13 13.28 -1.67
CA TYR A 130 -0.83 13.85 -0.51
C TYR A 130 0.09 14.69 0.39
N ALA A 131 1.35 14.29 0.56
CA ALA A 131 2.36 15.07 1.26
C ALA A 131 2.57 16.42 0.55
N LEU A 132 2.83 16.42 -0.77
CA LEU A 132 2.97 17.65 -1.56
C LEU A 132 1.73 18.55 -1.44
N ARG A 133 0.53 17.96 -1.53
CA ARG A 133 -0.73 18.71 -1.42
C ARG A 133 -0.94 19.32 -0.03
N SER A 134 -0.52 18.61 1.01
CA SER A 134 -0.62 19.09 2.39
C SER A 134 0.35 20.24 2.69
N MET A 135 1.51 20.27 2.03
CA MET A 135 2.54 21.33 2.10
C MET A 135 2.15 22.61 1.36
N GLY A 136 1.00 22.61 0.66
CA GLY A 136 0.48 23.79 -0.04
C GLY A 136 0.75 23.81 -1.54
N TYR A 137 1.47 22.82 -2.08
CA TYR A 137 1.60 22.66 -3.51
C TYR A 137 0.28 22.16 -4.12
N SER A 138 -0.05 22.66 -5.30
CA SER A 138 -1.26 22.26 -6.04
C SER A 138 -0.88 21.48 -7.30
N PRO A 139 -0.48 20.20 -7.16
CA PRO A 139 -0.10 19.39 -8.31
C PRO A 139 -1.25 19.28 -9.32
N PRO A 140 -0.95 19.21 -10.64
CA PRO A 140 -1.95 19.15 -11.70
C PRO A 140 -2.97 18.02 -11.50
N ARG A 141 -4.22 18.23 -11.96
CA ARG A 141 -5.26 17.19 -11.93
C ARG A 141 -4.84 15.90 -12.64
N SER A 142 -3.97 15.99 -13.65
CA SER A 142 -3.43 14.84 -14.38
C SER A 142 -2.69 13.86 -13.47
N PHE A 143 -1.99 14.34 -12.45
CA PHE A 143 -1.32 13.47 -11.47
C PHE A 143 -2.32 12.73 -10.59
N ALA A 144 -3.40 13.40 -10.17
CA ALA A 144 -4.46 12.74 -9.42
C ALA A 144 -5.13 11.64 -10.26
N MET A 145 -5.38 11.90 -11.55
CA MET A 145 -5.92 10.89 -12.46
C MET A 145 -4.95 9.72 -12.66
N LEU A 146 -3.65 9.98 -12.83
CA LEU A 146 -2.63 8.94 -12.94
C LEU A 146 -2.64 8.02 -11.71
N ILE A 147 -2.70 8.59 -10.49
CA ILE A 147 -2.74 7.81 -9.25
C ILE A 147 -3.97 6.92 -9.20
N THR A 148 -5.15 7.46 -9.51
CA THR A 148 -6.39 6.66 -9.54
C THR A 148 -6.30 5.55 -10.59
N THR A 149 -5.73 5.81 -11.76
CA THR A 149 -5.50 4.80 -12.79
C THR A 149 -4.55 3.71 -12.29
N CYS A 150 -3.45 4.07 -11.63
CA CYS A 150 -2.52 3.11 -11.03
C CYS A 150 -3.19 2.25 -9.94
N GLN A 151 -4.06 2.84 -9.10
CA GLN A 151 -4.82 2.11 -8.08
C GLN A 151 -5.81 1.11 -8.70
N LEU A 152 -6.49 1.49 -9.79
CA LEU A 152 -7.39 0.58 -10.50
C LEU A 152 -6.63 -0.57 -11.15
N ILE A 153 -5.48 -0.27 -11.79
CA ILE A 153 -4.59 -1.29 -12.36
C ILE A 153 -4.10 -2.25 -11.27
N GLN A 154 -3.73 -1.73 -10.09
CA GLN A 154 -3.33 -2.56 -8.95
C GLN A 154 -4.42 -3.56 -8.56
N MET A 155 -5.68 -3.14 -8.54
CA MET A 155 -6.80 -4.02 -8.20
C MET A 155 -6.98 -5.12 -9.26
N VAL A 156 -6.95 -4.77 -10.54
CA VAL A 156 -7.10 -5.73 -11.65
C VAL A 156 -5.97 -6.75 -11.66
N LEU A 157 -4.72 -6.29 -11.54
CA LEU A 157 -3.55 -7.16 -11.48
C LEU A 157 -3.57 -8.05 -10.23
N GLY A 158 -3.98 -7.52 -9.07
CA GLY A 158 -4.13 -8.29 -7.84
C GLY A 158 -5.13 -9.43 -7.98
N CYS A 159 -6.27 -9.19 -8.63
CA CYS A 159 -7.25 -10.22 -8.95
C CYS A 159 -6.70 -11.26 -9.93
N ALA A 160 -5.99 -10.83 -10.99
CA ALA A 160 -5.42 -11.73 -11.98
C ALA A 160 -4.36 -12.68 -11.36
N VAL A 161 -3.48 -12.16 -10.51
CA VAL A 161 -2.46 -12.97 -9.82
C VAL A 161 -3.11 -13.98 -8.87
N ASN A 162 -4.15 -13.59 -8.13
CA ASN A 162 -4.88 -14.53 -7.28
C ASN A 162 -5.60 -15.61 -8.09
N PHE A 163 -6.20 -15.26 -9.23
CA PHE A 163 -6.85 -16.24 -10.11
C PHE A 163 -5.85 -17.23 -10.70
N TRP A 164 -4.63 -16.78 -11.01
CA TRP A 164 -3.57 -17.64 -11.54
C TRP A 164 -2.89 -18.51 -10.47
N ALA A 165 -3.05 -18.16 -9.20
CA ALA A 165 -2.54 -18.92 -8.07
C ALA A 165 -3.48 -20.05 -7.61
N LEU A 166 -4.75 -20.03 -8.05
CA LEU A 166 -5.74 -21.11 -7.86
C LEU A 166 -5.48 -22.26 -8.83
#